data_AF-A0A4Y2CT29-F1
#
_entry.id   AF-A0A4Y2CT29-F1
#
_cell.length_a   1.000
_cell.length_b   1.000
_cell.length_c   1.000
_cell.angle_alpha   90.00
_cell.angle_beta   90.00
_cell.angle_gamma   90.00
#
_symmetry.space_group_name_H-M   'P 1'
#
loop_
_entity.id
_entity.type
_entity.pdbx_description
1 polymer ?
#
loop_
_entity_poly.entity_id
_entity_poly.type
_entity_poly.pdbx_seq_one_letter_code
_entity_poly.pdbx_strand_id
1 'polypeptide(L)'
;MAVLFSDGKKWNLDGPDGNIKYWQDLRKGPRSFFSRQNGGGSVVVWAAFGFKGQVGLSFLDGRQNSPKYIETLENHIMPFAENTGEQNW
;
A
#
# COMPACT_ATOMS: atom_id res chain seq x y z
N MET A 1 -6.13 10.73 -25.45
CA MET A 1 -6.20 10.98 -23.99
C MET A 1 -5.74 9.70 -23.29
N ALA A 2 -4.69 9.76 -22.48
CA ALA A 2 -4.23 8.61 -21.69
C ALA A 2 -4.61 8.83 -20.22
N VAL A 3 -5.14 7.80 -19.56
CA VAL A 3 -5.49 7.83 -18.13
C VAL A 3 -4.44 7.02 -17.37
N LEU A 4 -3.89 7.63 -16.33
CA LEU A 4 -3.00 6.98 -15.38
C LEU A 4 -3.75 6.81 -14.06
N PHE A 5 -3.88 5.56 -13.60
CA PHE A 5 -4.43 5.25 -12.30
C PHE A 5 -3.30 5.20 -11.28
N SER A 6 -3.58 5.66 -10.07
CA SER A 6 -2.63 5.57 -8.97
C SER A 6 -3.31 5.44 -7.62
N ASP A 7 -2.64 4.77 -6.69
CA ASP A 7 -3.14 4.61 -5.33
C ASP A 7 -2.00 4.36 -4.34
N GLY A 8 -2.27 4.69 -3.08
CA GLY A 8 -1.43 4.37 -1.93
C GLY A 8 -2.12 3.35 -1.02
N LYS A 9 -1.53 2.16 -0.89
CA LYS A 9 -2.07 1.08 -0.05
C LYS A 9 -1.22 0.86 1.19
N LYS A 10 -1.85 0.91 2.36
CA LYS A 10 -1.25 0.43 3.62
C LYS A 10 -1.37 -1.10 3.73
N TRP A 11 -0.25 -1.74 4.04
CA TRP A 11 -0.12 -3.17 4.34
C TRP A 11 0.36 -3.34 5.78
N ASN A 12 -0.39 -4.08 6.59
CA ASN A 12 0.01 -4.36 7.97
C ASN A 12 0.88 -5.63 8.01
N LEU A 13 1.98 -5.61 8.79
CA LEU A 13 2.99 -6.67 8.78
C LEU A 13 2.75 -7.78 9.82
N ASP A 14 1.64 -7.71 10.55
CA ASP A 14 1.28 -8.61 11.65
C ASP A 14 0.41 -9.83 11.24
N GLY A 15 0.36 -10.15 9.94
CA GLY A 15 -0.29 -11.36 9.40
C GLY A 15 -1.65 -11.13 8.73
N PRO A 16 -2.34 -12.19 8.25
CA PRO A 16 -3.58 -12.07 7.48
C PRO A 16 -4.76 -11.53 8.32
N ASP A 17 -5.68 -10.82 7.65
CA ASP A 17 -6.87 -10.23 8.29
C ASP A 17 -7.80 -11.32 8.86
N GLY A 18 -7.87 -11.38 10.20
CA GLY A 18 -9.04 -11.84 10.94
C GLY A 18 -9.35 -13.35 10.97
N ASN A 19 -8.79 -14.18 10.09
CA ASN A 19 -9.08 -15.63 10.10
C ASN A 19 -8.13 -16.41 11.02
N ILE A 20 -8.14 -16.09 12.31
CA ILE A 20 -7.46 -16.90 13.33
C ILE A 20 -8.43 -18.00 13.77
N LYS A 21 -8.25 -19.21 13.22
CA LYS A 21 -8.86 -20.42 13.77
C LYS A 21 -7.91 -20.98 14.82
N TYR A 22 -8.38 -21.20 16.04
CA TYR A 22 -7.59 -21.86 17.08
C TYR A 22 -8.37 -23.04 17.66
N TRP A 23 -7.64 -24.07 18.07
CA TRP A 23 -8.21 -25.19 18.82
C TRP A 23 -8.33 -24.77 20.29
N GLN A 24 -9.54 -24.82 20.84
CA GLN A 24 -9.81 -24.49 22.23
C GLN A 24 -10.05 -25.75 23.05
N ASP A 25 -9.29 -25.92 24.13
CA ASP A 25 -9.66 -26.85 25.21
C ASP A 25 -10.81 -26.23 26.01
N LEU A 26 -11.96 -26.90 26.04
CA LEU A 26 -13.17 -26.41 26.70
C LEU A 26 -13.03 -26.24 28.23
N ARG A 27 -11.99 -26.84 28.84
CA ARG A 27 -11.67 -26.66 30.26
C ARG A 27 -10.99 -25.32 30.57
N LYS A 28 -10.55 -24.59 29.54
CA LYS A 28 -9.87 -23.29 29.66
C LYS A 28 -10.76 -22.19 29.10
N GLY A 29 -10.67 -21.01 29.71
CA GLY A 29 -11.41 -19.83 29.24
C GLY A 29 -11.09 -19.45 27.79
N PRO A 30 -12.00 -18.74 27.10
CA PRO A 30 -11.80 -18.32 25.71
C PRO A 30 -10.60 -17.39 25.59
N ARG A 31 -9.80 -17.59 24.53
CA ARG A 31 -8.63 -16.76 24.25
C ARG A 31 -9.08 -15.48 23.53
N SER A 32 -8.73 -14.32 24.07
CA SER A 32 -8.94 -13.04 23.40
C SER A 32 -7.78 -12.78 22.43
N PHE A 33 -8.12 -12.41 21.19
CA PHE A 33 -7.18 -11.88 20.22
C PHE A 33 -7.52 -10.39 20.04
N PHE A 34 -6.52 -9.51 20.16
CA PHE A 34 -6.74 -8.08 19.95
C PHE A 34 -7.06 -7.79 18.49
N SER A 35 -8.05 -6.91 18.24
CA SER A 35 -8.29 -6.36 16.91
C SER A 35 -7.14 -5.44 16.51
N ARG A 36 -6.52 -5.70 15.37
CA ARG A 36 -5.18 -5.24 14.94
C ARG A 36 -5.14 -3.80 14.39
N GLN A 37 -5.96 -2.90 14.94
CA GLN A 37 -6.05 -1.52 14.42
C GLN A 37 -4.73 -0.73 14.64
N ASN A 38 -4.03 -0.96 15.77
CA ASN A 38 -2.90 -0.14 16.21
C ASN A 38 -1.66 -0.95 16.65
N GLY A 39 -1.18 -1.92 15.86
CA GLY A 39 0.03 -2.67 16.21
C GLY A 39 0.71 -3.33 15.01
N GLY A 40 1.85 -3.99 15.23
CA GLY A 40 2.43 -4.89 14.23
C GLY A 40 3.28 -4.26 13.11
N GLY A 41 3.36 -2.94 13.07
CA GLY A 41 4.03 -2.22 11.99
C GLY A 41 3.26 -2.29 10.67
N SER A 42 3.57 -1.38 9.77
CA SER A 42 2.92 -1.33 8.47
C SER A 42 3.84 -0.69 7.45
N VAL A 43 3.70 -1.11 6.20
CA VAL A 43 4.33 -0.45 5.06
C VAL A 43 3.26 0.19 4.19
N VAL A 44 3.50 1.42 3.75
CA VAL A 44 2.67 2.05 2.73
C VAL A 44 3.38 1.86 1.40
N VAL A 45 2.71 1.20 0.47
CA VAL A 45 3.21 0.99 -0.88
C VAL A 45 2.39 1.84 -1.82
N TRP A 46 3.07 2.52 -2.73
CA TRP A 46 2.45 3.37 -3.72
C TRP A 46 2.74 2.84 -5.12
N ALA A 47 1.73 2.88 -5.98
CA ALA A 47 1.81 2.33 -7.33
C ALA A 47 0.98 3.17 -8.29
N ALA A 48 1.40 3.20 -9.54
CA ALA A 48 0.60 3.73 -10.64
C ALA A 48 0.66 2.80 -11.84
N PHE A 49 -0.41 2.79 -12.63
CA PHE A 49 -0.49 1.99 -13.85
C PHE A 49 -1.49 2.62 -14.83
N GLY A 50 -1.27 2.36 -16.11
CA GLY A 50 -2.15 2.77 -17.19
C GLY A 50 -2.14 1.73 -18.30
N PHE A 51 -2.80 2.05 -19.41
CA PHE A 51 -2.91 1.11 -20.55
C PHE A 51 -1.54 0.67 -21.10
N LYS A 52 -0.56 1.58 -21.12
CA LYS A 52 0.79 1.32 -21.67
C LYS A 52 1.75 0.62 -20.70
N GLY A 53 1.35 0.40 -19.44
CA GLY A 53 2.21 -0.28 -18.46
C GLY A 53 2.03 0.21 -17.02
N GLN A 54 2.93 -0.26 -16.15
CA GLN A 54 2.94 0.03 -14.73
C GLN A 54 4.21 0.79 -14.32
N VAL A 55 4.07 1.64 -13.32
CA VAL A 55 5.19 2.32 -12.62
C VAL A 55 5.78 1.36 -11.61
N GLY A 56 7.07 1.50 -11.32
CA GLY A 56 7.72 0.79 -10.23
C GLY A 56 7.01 1.04 -8.89
N LEU A 57 6.98 0.03 -8.03
CA LEU A 57 6.43 0.17 -6.68
C LEU A 57 7.35 1.02 -5.82
N SER A 58 6.77 2.01 -5.14
CA SER A 58 7.48 2.87 -4.20
C SER A 58 7.09 2.55 -2.76
N PHE A 59 8.09 2.26 -1.94
CA PHE A 59 7.91 2.04 -0.51
C PHE A 59 8.03 3.37 0.23
N LEU A 60 6.96 3.78 0.89
CA LEU A 60 6.91 5.06 1.60
C LEU A 60 7.17 4.88 3.08
N ASP A 61 8.02 5.73 3.64
CA ASP A 61 8.40 5.65 5.04
C ASP A 61 7.50 6.47 5.97
N GLY A 62 7.13 5.82 7.08
CA GLY A 62 6.32 6.38 8.15
C GLY A 62 4.93 6.87 7.72
N ARG A 63 4.38 7.77 8.54
CA ARG A 63 3.09 8.38 8.27
C ARG A 63 3.21 9.38 7.11
N GLN A 64 2.39 9.17 6.09
CA GLN A 64 2.29 10.09 4.97
C GLN A 64 1.58 11.38 5.38
N ASN A 65 2.10 12.50 4.87
CA ASN A 65 1.53 13.83 4.99
C ASN A 65 1.57 14.51 3.60
N SER A 66 0.94 15.67 3.46
CA SER A 66 0.84 16.34 2.16
C SER A 66 2.21 16.58 1.48
N PRO A 67 3.24 17.12 2.18
CA PRO A 67 4.54 17.35 1.54
C PRO A 67 5.24 16.08 1.03
N LYS A 68 5.27 15.01 1.84
CA LYS A 68 5.84 13.72 1.42
C LYS A 68 5.09 13.11 0.24
N TYR A 69 3.77 13.32 0.21
CA TYR A 69 2.95 12.85 -0.90
C TYR A 69 3.35 13.57 -2.20
N ILE A 70 3.49 14.90 -2.18
CA ILE A 70 3.93 15.68 -3.35
C ILE A 70 5.30 15.19 -3.84
N GLU A 71 6.26 15.01 -2.94
CA GLU A 71 7.59 14.47 -3.26
C GLU A 71 7.51 13.07 -3.91
N THR A 72 6.60 12.22 -3.44
CA THR A 72 6.36 10.89 -4.03
C THR A 72 5.81 11.01 -5.46
N LEU A 73 4.87 11.94 -5.71
CA LEU A 73 4.34 12.18 -7.05
C LEU A 73 5.45 12.67 -8.00
N GLU A 74 6.25 13.63 -7.54
CA GLU A 74 7.35 14.22 -8.31
C GLU A 74 8.42 13.20 -8.68
N ASN A 75 8.83 12.36 -7.72
CA ASN A 75 9.93 11.41 -7.93
C ASN A 75 9.52 10.15 -8.71
N HIS A 76 8.25 9.75 -8.66
CA HIS A 76 7.82 8.45 -9.21
C HIS A 76 6.80 8.54 -10.33
N ILE A 77 5.89 9.53 -10.31
CA ILE A 77 4.85 9.64 -11.35
C ILE A 77 5.32 10.51 -12.49
N MET A 78 5.86 11.68 -12.21
CA MET A 78 6.22 12.65 -13.26
C MET A 78 7.19 12.04 -14.28
N PRO A 79 8.25 11.31 -13.87
CA PRO A 79 9.14 10.62 -14.82
C PRO A 79 8.41 9.54 -15.65
N PHE A 80 7.40 8.87 -15.09
CA PHE A 80 6.63 7.89 -15.86
C PHE A 80 5.66 8.55 -16.83
N ALA A 81 4.99 9.62 -16.42
CA ALA A 81 4.09 10.39 -17.26
C ALA A 81 4.83 11.01 -18.45
N GLU A 82 6.03 11.55 -18.23
CA GLU A 82 6.92 12.08 -19.28
C GLU A 82 7.34 10.98 -20.25
N ASN A 83 7.90 9.86 -19.77
CA ASN A 83 8.30 8.74 -20.63
C ASN A 83 7.12 8.15 -21.44
N THR A 84 5.92 8.12 -20.87
CA THR A 84 4.71 7.62 -21.54
C THR A 84 4.15 8.63 -22.54
N GLY A 85 4.34 9.93 -22.28
CA GLY A 85 3.96 11.04 -23.14
C GLY A 85 4.90 11.24 -24.34
N GLU A 86 6.19 10.92 -24.18
CA GLU A 86 7.18 10.97 -25.27
C GLU A 86 7.05 9.78 -26.24
N GLN A 87 6.63 8.60 -25.76
CA GLN A 87 6.38 7.41 -26.60
C GLN A 87 5.00 7.40 -27.28
N ASN A 88 4.68 8.47 -28.02
CA ASN A 88 3.48 8.66 -28.85
C ASN A 88 2.21 9.11 -28.11
N TRP A 89 1.86 10.37 -28.36
CA TRP A 89 0.51 10.73 -28.80
C TRP A 89 0.50 10.73 -30.33
#